data_AF-A0A1J4VSM6-F1
#
_entry.id   AF-A0A1J4VSM6-F1
#
_cell.length_a   1.000
_cell.length_b   1.000
_cell.length_c   1.000
_cell.angle_alpha   90.00
_cell.angle_beta   90.00
_cell.angle_gamma   90.00
#
_symmetry.space_group_name_H-M   'P 1'
#
loop_
_entity.id
_entity.type
_entity.pdbx_description
1 polymer ?
#
loop_
_entity_poly.entity_id
_entity_poly.type
_entity_poly.pdbx_seq_one_letter_code
_entity_poly.pdbx_strand_id
1 'polypeptide(L)'
;MVSLFSILVFLIFAPLLSATDVVSSGQLIKNSAEYDGKSVTYRGEVIGEVMERGKYGWINVTDGEDTIGIWCKKEDLNKIKFAGSYRIKGDKVEITGVFNRSCSRHQGGLDLHAEKLEVIEPGKEITLPLDFKKVKLIVIFAFSALGLIFLSSLRKSSLKKPQEPTPPSSV
;
A
#
# COMPACT_ATOMS: atom_id res chain seq x y z
N MET A 1 -56.98 8.51 14.93
CA MET A 1 -56.75 9.20 13.64
C MET A 1 -55.46 9.99 13.77
N VAL A 2 -54.36 9.49 13.21
CA VAL A 2 -53.12 10.27 13.13
C VAL A 2 -53.41 11.46 12.20
N SER A 3 -53.41 12.67 12.74
CA SER A 3 -53.70 13.89 11.98
C SER A 3 -52.75 13.99 10.79
N LEU A 4 -53.26 14.32 9.60
CA LEU A 4 -52.47 14.56 8.39
C LEU A 4 -51.33 15.58 8.63
N PHE A 5 -51.55 16.49 9.58
CA PHE A 5 -50.59 17.47 10.06
C PHE A 5 -49.37 16.84 10.75
N SER A 6 -49.56 15.74 11.48
CA SER A 6 -48.50 15.04 12.22
C SER A 6 -47.58 14.24 11.27
N ILE A 7 -48.10 13.76 10.14
CA ILE A 7 -47.31 13.10 9.09
C ILE A 7 -46.49 14.12 8.31
N LEU A 8 -47.07 15.30 8.05
CA LEU A 8 -46.39 16.39 7.34
C LEU A 8 -45.21 16.95 8.15
N VAL A 9 -45.37 17.14 9.47
CA VAL A 9 -44.27 17.60 10.34
C VAL A 9 -43.15 16.55 10.42
N PHE A 10 -43.47 15.26 10.42
CA PHE A 10 -42.48 14.18 10.41
C PHE A 10 -41.69 14.10 9.10
N LEU A 11 -42.32 14.44 7.97
CA LEU A 11 -41.65 14.54 6.67
C LEU A 11 -40.75 15.78 6.53
N ILE A 12 -41.09 16.88 7.22
CA ILE A 12 -40.26 18.10 7.25
C ILE A 12 -39.05 17.93 8.20
N PHE A 13 -39.20 17.13 9.25
CA PHE A 13 -38.14 16.78 10.21
C PHE A 13 -37.38 15.49 9.89
N ALA A 14 -37.71 14.80 8.78
CA ALA A 14 -36.87 13.73 8.28
C ALA A 14 -35.48 14.35 8.06
N PRO A 15 -34.46 13.95 8.84
CA PRO A 15 -33.14 14.54 8.67
C PRO A 15 -32.78 14.23 7.23
N LEU A 16 -32.40 15.27 6.50
CA LEU A 16 -31.73 15.16 5.22
C LEU A 16 -30.59 14.16 5.48
N LEU A 17 -30.77 12.91 5.05
CA LEU A 17 -29.70 11.93 5.05
C LEU A 17 -28.76 12.46 3.97
N SER A 18 -27.92 13.42 4.36
CA SER A 18 -26.80 13.85 3.56
C SER A 18 -25.90 12.63 3.48
N ALA A 19 -26.09 11.83 2.44
CA ALA A 19 -25.03 10.99 1.94
C ALA A 19 -23.85 11.94 1.74
N THR A 20 -22.89 11.88 2.66
CA THR A 20 -21.67 12.66 2.50
C THR A 20 -20.96 12.02 1.32
N ASP A 21 -20.90 12.74 0.21
CA ASP A 21 -20.26 12.24 -1.01
C ASP A 21 -18.81 11.83 -0.67
N VAL A 22 -18.46 10.61 -1.07
CA VAL A 22 -17.09 10.11 -0.90
C VAL A 22 -16.21 10.85 -1.90
N VAL A 23 -15.22 11.59 -1.39
CA VAL A 23 -14.25 12.32 -2.22
C VAL A 23 -13.07 11.41 -2.57
N SER A 24 -12.45 11.60 -3.73
CA SER A 24 -11.24 10.88 -4.12
C SER A 24 -9.97 11.59 -3.67
N SER A 25 -8.83 10.87 -3.60
CA SER A 25 -7.52 11.46 -3.33
C SER A 25 -7.16 12.51 -4.38
N GLY A 26 -7.47 12.24 -5.65
CA GLY A 26 -7.25 13.17 -6.75
C GLY A 26 -7.99 14.49 -6.56
N GLN A 27 -9.24 14.48 -6.06
CA GLN A 27 -9.97 15.70 -5.74
C GLN A 27 -9.32 16.44 -4.56
N LEU A 28 -8.99 15.72 -3.49
CA LEU A 28 -8.35 16.28 -2.31
C LEU A 28 -6.99 16.92 -2.62
N ILE A 29 -6.22 16.35 -3.55
CA ILE A 29 -4.89 16.87 -3.93
C ILE A 29 -5.03 18.03 -4.92
N LYS A 30 -5.76 17.83 -6.02
CA LYS A 30 -5.86 18.83 -7.12
C LYS A 30 -6.63 20.06 -6.71
N ASN A 31 -7.69 19.89 -5.91
CA ASN A 31 -8.55 20.98 -5.44
C ASN A 31 -8.34 21.24 -3.93
N SER A 32 -7.12 21.01 -3.43
CA SER A 32 -6.83 21.02 -1.98
C SER A 32 -7.24 22.31 -1.26
N ALA A 33 -7.15 23.47 -1.91
CA ALA A 33 -7.60 24.75 -1.34
C ALA A 33 -9.13 24.80 -1.11
N GLU A 34 -9.92 24.10 -1.93
CA GLU A 34 -11.37 24.05 -1.77
C GLU A 34 -11.78 23.17 -0.60
N TYR A 35 -11.04 22.10 -0.33
CA TYR A 35 -11.33 21.15 0.74
C TYR A 35 -10.66 21.48 2.07
N ASP A 36 -9.72 22.43 2.10
CA ASP A 36 -8.95 22.80 3.29
C ASP A 36 -9.86 23.17 4.47
N GLY A 37 -9.69 22.48 5.59
CA GLY A 37 -10.48 22.64 6.81
C GLY A 37 -11.91 22.08 6.74
N LYS A 38 -12.33 21.47 5.64
CA LYS A 38 -13.67 20.86 5.52
C LYS A 38 -13.67 19.43 6.06
N SER A 39 -14.80 19.04 6.66
CA SER A 39 -15.07 17.63 6.96
C SER A 39 -15.45 16.92 5.65
N VAL A 40 -14.75 15.84 5.34
CA VAL A 40 -14.92 15.04 4.12
C VAL A 40 -15.02 13.56 4.47
N THR A 41 -15.61 12.76 3.58
CA THR A 41 -15.57 11.30 3.69
C THR A 41 -14.66 10.73 2.61
N TYR A 42 -13.64 9.98 3.01
CA TYR A 42 -12.65 9.35 2.14
C TYR A 42 -12.67 7.83 2.35
N ARG A 43 -12.52 7.05 1.28
CA ARG A 43 -12.48 5.58 1.34
C ARG A 43 -11.26 5.05 0.61
N GLY A 44 -10.65 4.01 1.16
CA GLY A 44 -9.52 3.37 0.52
C GLY A 44 -8.98 2.19 1.32
N GLU A 45 -7.95 1.54 0.77
CA GLU A 45 -7.19 0.49 1.41
C GLU A 45 -6.11 1.09 2.31
N VAL A 46 -6.00 0.61 3.56
CA VAL A 46 -4.87 0.91 4.44
C VAL A 46 -3.63 0.20 3.89
N ILE A 47 -2.54 0.94 3.67
CA ILE A 47 -1.28 0.41 3.13
C ILE A 47 -0.08 0.80 4.00
N GLY A 48 0.99 0.00 3.93
CA GLY A 48 2.21 0.23 4.70
C GLY A 48 2.07 -0.17 6.16
N GLU A 49 2.65 0.61 7.06
CA GLU A 49 2.66 0.32 8.51
C GLU A 49 1.69 1.21 9.26
N VAL A 50 1.07 0.66 10.31
CA VAL A 50 0.32 1.45 11.30
C VAL A 50 1.32 2.06 12.28
N MET A 51 1.47 3.39 12.23
CA MET A 51 2.48 4.12 13.00
C MET A 51 1.87 4.73 14.27
N GLU A 52 1.81 3.96 15.35
CA GLU A 52 1.31 4.43 16.65
C GLU A 52 2.22 5.50 17.29
N ARG A 53 1.60 6.49 17.93
CA ARG A 53 2.26 7.60 18.64
C ARG A 53 1.44 8.05 19.86
N GLY A 54 1.51 7.27 20.93
CA GLY A 54 0.78 7.54 22.16
C GLY A 54 -0.72 7.24 22.02
N LYS A 55 -1.57 8.27 22.15
CA LYS A 55 -3.04 8.14 22.00
C LYS A 55 -3.54 8.25 20.57
N TYR A 56 -2.65 8.54 19.63
CA TYR A 56 -2.95 8.74 18.21
C TYR A 56 -1.91 8.01 17.37
N GLY A 57 -2.08 8.01 16.06
CA GLY A 57 -1.07 7.51 15.13
C GLY A 57 -1.45 7.79 13.69
N TRP A 58 -0.55 7.36 12.80
CA TRP A 58 -0.67 7.54 11.37
C TRP A 58 -0.98 6.22 10.67
N ILE A 59 -1.85 6.30 9.68
CA ILE A 59 -2.00 5.29 8.64
C ILE A 59 -1.96 5.96 7.28
N ASN A 60 -1.57 5.21 6.27
CA ASN A 60 -1.65 5.65 4.88
C ASN A 60 -2.81 4.91 4.21
N VAL A 61 -3.69 5.66 3.54
CA VAL A 61 -4.85 5.11 2.86
C VAL A 61 -4.81 5.50 1.40
N THR A 62 -5.02 4.53 0.51
CA THR A 62 -5.07 4.75 -0.94
C THR A 62 -6.40 4.30 -1.51
N ASP A 63 -6.96 5.09 -2.42
CA ASP A 63 -8.12 4.72 -3.23
C ASP A 63 -7.73 4.00 -4.53
N GLY A 64 -6.43 3.78 -4.75
CA GLY A 64 -5.84 3.19 -5.94
C GLY A 64 -5.15 4.20 -6.87
N GLU A 65 -5.32 5.51 -6.66
CA GLU A 65 -4.62 6.54 -7.42
C GLU A 65 -3.47 7.17 -6.61
N ASP A 66 -3.82 7.88 -5.54
CA ASP A 66 -2.84 8.50 -4.63
C ASP A 66 -3.01 7.97 -3.20
N THR A 67 -2.14 8.42 -2.30
CA THR A 67 -2.16 8.04 -0.88
C THR A 67 -2.34 9.27 -0.01
N ILE A 68 -3.29 9.21 0.91
CA ILE A 68 -3.53 10.26 1.91
C ILE A 68 -3.08 9.74 3.28
N GLY A 69 -2.29 10.55 3.99
CA GLY A 69 -1.92 10.30 5.37
C GLY A 69 -3.10 10.65 6.30
N ILE A 70 -3.51 9.69 7.13
CA ILE A 70 -4.62 9.85 8.05
C ILE A 70 -4.10 9.84 9.49
N TRP A 71 -4.34 10.93 10.21
CA TRP A 71 -4.07 11.03 11.64
C TRP A 71 -5.32 10.62 12.41
N CYS A 72 -5.22 9.56 13.21
CA CYS A 72 -6.37 8.95 13.87
C CYS A 72 -6.06 8.57 15.31
N LYS A 73 -7.12 8.34 16.10
CA LYS A 73 -7.00 7.93 17.50
C LYS A 73 -6.57 6.47 17.59
N LYS A 74 -5.90 6.10 18.68
CA LYS A 74 -5.46 4.72 18.91
C LYS A 74 -6.61 3.71 18.89
N GLU A 75 -7.80 4.10 19.34
CA GLU A 75 -8.97 3.22 19.31
C GLU A 75 -9.41 2.85 17.88
N ASP A 76 -9.22 3.76 16.92
CA ASP A 76 -9.50 3.51 15.51
C ASP A 76 -8.41 2.65 14.87
N LEU A 77 -7.15 2.89 15.23
CA LEU A 77 -6.02 2.06 14.79
C LEU A 77 -6.19 0.59 15.15
N ASN A 78 -6.68 0.32 16.37
CA ASN A 78 -6.91 -1.05 16.85
C ASN A 78 -7.98 -1.81 16.05
N LYS A 79 -8.81 -1.12 15.24
CA LYS A 79 -9.79 -1.77 14.35
C LYS A 79 -9.13 -2.36 13.11
N ILE A 80 -7.97 -1.83 12.71
CA ILE A 80 -7.23 -2.24 11.52
C ILE A 80 -6.43 -3.50 11.86
N LYS A 81 -6.72 -4.58 11.14
CA LYS A 81 -6.08 -5.89 11.25
C LYS A 81 -5.02 -6.10 10.18
N PHE A 82 -5.26 -5.60 8.97
CA PHE A 82 -4.38 -5.78 7.83
C PHE A 82 -4.02 -4.44 7.21
N ALA A 83 -2.73 -4.16 7.11
CA ALA A 83 -2.23 -3.10 6.27
C ALA A 83 -1.60 -3.71 5.01
N GLY A 84 -1.92 -3.11 3.87
CA GLY A 84 -1.55 -3.58 2.55
C GLY A 84 -0.04 -3.61 2.37
N SER A 85 0.47 -4.72 1.88
CA SER A 85 1.87 -4.96 1.56
C SER A 85 1.97 -5.92 0.38
N TYR A 86 3.17 -6.34 0.00
CA TYR A 86 3.36 -7.21 -1.16
C TYR A 86 2.53 -8.52 -1.13
N ARG A 87 2.25 -9.06 0.06
CA ARG A 87 1.50 -10.32 0.25
C ARG A 87 0.18 -10.15 0.99
N ILE A 88 -0.21 -8.91 1.29
CA ILE A 88 -1.40 -8.62 2.09
C ILE A 88 -2.20 -7.57 1.34
N LYS A 89 -3.47 -7.86 1.09
CA LYS A 89 -4.46 -6.82 0.80
C LYS A 89 -4.89 -6.22 2.13
N GLY A 90 -4.72 -4.91 2.30
CA GLY A 90 -5.12 -4.20 3.51
C GLY A 90 -6.63 -4.16 3.72
N ASP A 91 -7.03 -3.79 4.93
CA ASP A 91 -8.42 -3.45 5.23
C ASP A 91 -8.82 -2.22 4.41
N LYS A 92 -10.03 -2.23 3.84
CA LYS A 92 -10.63 -1.00 3.34
C LYS A 92 -11.38 -0.31 4.45
N VAL A 93 -11.15 0.99 4.55
CA VAL A 93 -11.71 1.85 5.56
C VAL A 93 -12.52 2.97 4.91
N GLU A 94 -13.56 3.40 5.61
CA GLU A 94 -14.21 4.69 5.43
C GLU A 94 -13.79 5.61 6.57
N ILE A 95 -13.32 6.81 6.20
CA ILE A 95 -12.88 7.83 7.14
C ILE A 95 -13.69 9.09 6.90
N THR A 96 -14.32 9.59 7.96
CA THR A 96 -14.87 10.95 7.98
C THR A 96 -13.99 11.80 8.89
N GLY A 97 -13.57 12.97 8.41
CA GLY A 97 -12.73 13.86 9.20
C GLY A 97 -12.32 15.12 8.46
N VAL A 98 -11.53 15.95 9.13
CA VAL A 98 -11.12 17.25 8.62
C VAL A 98 -9.90 17.09 7.72
N PHE A 99 -10.04 17.47 6.46
CA PHE A 99 -8.93 17.54 5.52
C PHE A 99 -8.11 18.80 5.73
N ASN A 100 -6.78 18.68 5.74
CA ASN A 100 -5.87 19.83 5.77
C ASN A 100 -4.96 19.76 4.55
N ARG A 101 -4.96 20.81 3.72
CA ARG A 101 -3.97 20.91 2.63
C ARG A 101 -2.55 21.13 3.17
N SER A 102 -2.45 21.74 4.36
CA SER A 102 -1.20 21.98 5.08
C SER A 102 -1.48 22.00 6.58
N CYS A 103 -1.12 20.92 7.26
CA CYS A 103 -1.42 20.77 8.68
C CYS A 103 -0.40 21.47 9.57
N SER A 104 -0.83 22.52 10.27
CA SER A 104 0.01 23.27 11.21
C SER A 104 0.50 22.43 12.40
N ARG A 105 -0.18 21.33 12.74
CA ARG A 105 0.21 20.43 13.83
C ARG A 105 1.30 19.44 13.42
N HIS A 106 1.47 19.18 12.12
CA HIS A 106 2.29 18.07 11.62
C HIS A 106 3.26 18.49 10.50
N GLN A 107 3.99 19.59 10.70
CA GLN A 107 5.04 20.06 9.79
C GLN A 107 4.54 20.51 8.41
N GLY A 108 3.26 20.86 8.28
CA GLY A 108 2.69 21.49 7.09
C GLY A 108 2.37 20.55 5.93
N GLY A 109 2.47 19.22 6.12
CA GLY A 109 2.04 18.24 5.13
C GLY A 109 0.51 18.19 4.97
N LEU A 110 0.07 17.66 3.82
CA LEU A 110 -1.33 17.36 3.57
C LEU A 110 -1.72 16.12 4.38
N ASP A 111 -2.80 16.22 5.15
CA ASP A 111 -3.32 15.11 5.96
C ASP A 111 -4.84 15.17 6.12
N LEU A 112 -5.41 14.10 6.67
CA LEU A 112 -6.80 14.07 7.12
C LEU A 112 -6.83 13.67 8.60
N HIS A 113 -7.45 14.50 9.44
CA HIS A 113 -7.62 14.22 10.87
C HIS A 113 -8.95 13.49 11.04
N ALA A 114 -8.86 12.18 11.28
CA ALA A 114 -10.04 11.32 11.38
C ALA A 114 -10.87 11.67 12.62
N GLU A 115 -12.15 11.94 12.39
CA GLU A 115 -13.16 12.05 13.44
C GLU A 115 -13.85 10.70 13.66
N LYS A 116 -14.03 9.94 12.58
CA LYS A 116 -14.61 8.61 12.55
C LYS A 116 -13.85 7.73 11.54
N LEU A 117 -13.55 6.49 11.93
CA LEU A 117 -13.01 5.46 11.05
C LEU A 117 -13.76 4.14 11.23
N GLU A 118 -14.20 3.56 10.12
CA GLU A 118 -14.86 2.26 10.07
C GLU A 118 -14.20 1.36 9.02
N VAL A 119 -13.95 0.10 9.39
CA VAL A 119 -13.52 -0.93 8.45
C VAL A 119 -14.74 -1.42 7.69
N ILE A 120 -14.75 -1.22 6.37
CA ILE A 120 -15.88 -1.56 5.48
C ILE A 120 -15.65 -2.84 4.69
N GLU A 121 -14.39 -3.23 4.47
CA GLU A 121 -14.01 -4.52 3.87
C GLU A 121 -12.76 -5.03 4.60
N PRO A 122 -12.78 -6.24 5.21
CA PRO A 122 -11.59 -6.80 5.83
C PRO A 122 -10.55 -7.18 4.77
N GLY A 123 -9.29 -6.93 5.10
CA GLY A 123 -8.12 -7.34 4.34
C GLY A 123 -7.87 -8.84 4.44
N LYS A 124 -6.90 -9.31 3.64
CA LYS A 124 -6.55 -10.72 3.54
C LYS A 124 -5.15 -10.94 2.98
N GLU A 125 -4.54 -12.06 3.34
CA GLU A 125 -3.33 -12.54 2.67
C GLU A 125 -3.63 -12.90 1.21
N ILE A 126 -2.67 -12.56 0.33
CA ILE A 126 -2.71 -12.87 -1.09
C ILE A 126 -1.67 -13.95 -1.37
N THR A 127 -2.11 -15.05 -1.98
CA THR A 127 -1.20 -16.04 -2.53
C THR A 127 -0.70 -15.55 -3.88
N LEU A 128 0.62 -15.39 -4.00
CA LEU A 128 1.26 -15.02 -5.26
C LEU A 128 1.62 -16.30 -6.01
N PRO A 129 0.90 -16.67 -7.08
CA PRO A 129 1.23 -17.87 -7.84
C PRO A 129 2.59 -17.71 -8.51
N LEU A 130 3.38 -18.78 -8.52
CA LEU A 130 4.63 -18.82 -9.27
C LEU A 130 4.33 -18.90 -10.76
N ASP A 131 4.93 -17.99 -11.53
CA ASP A 131 4.92 -18.08 -12.99
C ASP A 131 5.93 -19.14 -13.44
N PHE A 132 5.44 -20.36 -13.64
CA PHE A 132 6.27 -21.50 -14.05
C PHE A 132 6.99 -21.29 -15.40
N LYS A 133 6.51 -20.39 -16.27
CA LYS A 133 7.23 -20.05 -17.51
C LYS A 133 8.51 -19.30 -17.19
N LYS A 134 8.44 -18.31 -16.28
CA LYS A 134 9.62 -17.58 -15.80
C LYS A 134 10.60 -18.52 -15.08
N VAL A 135 10.09 -19.43 -14.24
CA VAL A 135 10.93 -20.43 -13.56
C VAL A 135 11.65 -21.32 -14.59
N LYS A 136 10.95 -21.86 -15.60
CA LYS A 136 11.58 -22.65 -16.68
C LYS A 136 12.68 -21.86 -17.40
N LEU A 137 12.42 -20.60 -17.73
CA LEU A 137 13.39 -19.74 -18.42
C LEU A 137 14.67 -19.55 -17.58
N ILE A 138 14.53 -19.27 -16.29
CA ILE A 138 15.65 -19.13 -15.35
C ILE A 138 16.46 -20.42 -15.29
N VAL A 139 15.79 -21.58 -15.19
CA VAL A 139 16.45 -22.88 -15.15
C VAL A 139 17.25 -23.14 -16.43
N ILE A 140 16.68 -22.86 -17.61
CA ILE A 140 17.37 -23.01 -18.90
C ILE A 140 18.61 -22.12 -18.96
N PHE A 141 18.51 -20.85 -18.57
CA PHE A 141 19.66 -19.94 -18.56
C PHE A 141 20.74 -20.33 -17.55
N ALA A 142 20.35 -20.86 -16.39
CA ALA A 142 21.30 -21.37 -15.40
C ALA A 142 22.09 -22.57 -15.94
N PHE A 143 21.41 -23.53 -16.56
CA PHE A 143 22.06 -24.70 -17.15
C PHE A 143 22.94 -24.35 -18.35
N SER A 144 22.52 -23.41 -19.21
CA SER A 144 23.35 -22.98 -20.34
C SER A 144 24.61 -22.25 -19.87
N ALA A 145 24.51 -21.38 -18.86
CA ALA A 145 25.66 -20.71 -18.26
C ALA A 145 26.63 -21.70 -17.61
N LEU A 146 26.13 -22.67 -16.84
CA LEU A 146 26.95 -23.74 -16.26
C LEU A 146 27.64 -24.57 -17.34
N GLY A 147 26.92 -24.90 -18.42
CA GLY A 147 27.49 -25.59 -19.58
C GLY A 147 28.64 -24.82 -20.23
N LEU A 148 28.47 -23.52 -20.44
CA LEU A 148 29.52 -22.64 -20.99
C LEU A 148 30.74 -22.55 -20.07
N ILE A 149 30.52 -22.39 -18.76
CA ILE A 149 31.59 -22.35 -17.76
C ILE A 149 32.35 -23.68 -17.77
N PHE A 150 31.65 -24.81 -17.76
CA PHE A 150 32.26 -26.13 -17.80
C PHE A 150 33.10 -26.33 -19.07
N LEU A 151 32.56 -26.00 -20.25
CA LEU A 151 33.30 -26.08 -21.51
C LEU A 151 34.56 -25.19 -21.50
N SER A 152 34.47 -23.97 -20.95
CA SER A 152 35.62 -23.07 -20.83
C SER A 152 36.71 -23.62 -19.90
N SER A 153 36.33 -24.33 -18.84
CA SER A 153 37.26 -24.95 -17.89
C SER A 153 38.03 -26.11 -18.51
N LEU A 154 37.37 -26.93 -19.34
CA LEU A 154 38.00 -28.00 -20.11
C LEU A 154 38.96 -27.46 -21.18
N ARG A 155 38.61 -26.35 -21.82
CA ARG A 155 39.52 -25.67 -22.76
C ARG A 155 40.77 -25.17 -22.05
N LYS A 156 40.63 -24.58 -20.85
CA LYS A 156 41.76 -24.06 -20.07
C LYS A 156 42.69 -25.17 -19.56
N SER A 157 42.16 -26.34 -19.19
CA SER A 157 42.99 -27.49 -18.78
C SER A 157 43.76 -28.09 -19.95
N SER A 158 43.16 -28.17 -21.14
CA SER A 158 43.82 -28.66 -22.37
C SER A 158 45.00 -27.77 -22.81
N LEU A 159 44.94 -26.46 -22.56
CA LEU A 159 46.00 -25.50 -22.89
C LEU A 159 47.20 -25.54 -21.91
N LYS A 160 47.06 -26.15 -20.72
CA LYS A 160 48.16 -26.43 -19.79
C LYS A 160 48.73 -27.84 -20.07
N LYS A 161 49.43 -28.04 -21.19
CA LYS A 161 50.28 -29.24 -21.35
C LYS A 161 51.57 -29.09 -20.53
N PRO A 162 52.14 -30.18 -19.97
CA PRO A 162 53.35 -30.11 -19.13
C PRO A 162 54.54 -29.58 -19.93
N GLN A 163 55.34 -28.69 -19.32
CA GLN A 163 56.67 -28.38 -19.86
C GLN A 163 57.53 -29.66 -19.78
N GLU A 164 58.14 -30.06 -20.90
CA GLU A 164 59.13 -31.13 -20.90
C GLU A 164 60.26 -30.77 -19.92
N PRO A 165 60.72 -31.72 -19.09
CA PRO A 165 61.80 -31.45 -18.15
C PRO A 165 63.04 -31.02 -18.93
N THR A 166 63.59 -29.85 -18.58
CA THR A 166 64.85 -29.39 -19.14
C THR A 166 65.94 -30.44 -18.84
N PRO A 167 66.65 -30.94 -19.87
CA PRO A 167 67.68 -31.94 -19.64
C PRO A 167 68.76 -31.37 -18.72
N PRO A 168 69.37 -32.20 -17.85
CA PRO A 168 70.36 -31.73 -16.90
C PRO A 168 71.55 -31.12 -17.65
N SER A 169 72.01 -29.95 -17.20
CA SER A 169 73.23 -29.33 -17.72
C SER A 169 74.40 -30.25 -17.42
N SER A 170 75.06 -30.74 -18.47
CA SER A 170 76.31 -31.48 -18.35
C SER A 170 77.39 -30.58 -17.73
N VAL A 171 77.84 -30.94 -16.53
CA VAL A 171 79.14 -30.51 -15.96
C VAL A 171 80.14 -31.62 -16.23
#